data_AF-K1RZ01-F1
#
_entry.id   AF-K1RZ01-F1
#
_cell.length_a   1.000
_cell.length_b   1.000
_cell.length_c   1.000
_cell.angle_alpha   90.00
_cell.angle_beta   90.00
_cell.angle_gamma   90.00
#
_symmetry.space_group_name_H-M   'P 1'
#
loop_
_entity.id
_entity.type
_entity.pdbx_description
1 polymer ?
#
loop_
_entity_poly.entity_id
_entity_poly.type
_entity_poly.pdbx_seq_one_letter_code
_entity_poly.pdbx_strand_id
1 'polypeptide(L)'
;METVAPIEDLAQVATRWQDTMLSLEREYEQEPEVLKIGEVAIGTLGNFSASIGKAKSKKTFNVSAMVAAALSGKEVLNYTT
;
A
#
# COMPACT_ATOMS: atom_id res chain seq x y z
N MET A 1 -9.93 -24.19 -16.39
CA MET A 1 -11.37 -23.92 -16.23
C MET A 1 -11.47 -22.83 -15.20
N GLU A 2 -11.81 -21.61 -15.64
CA GLU A 2 -12.00 -20.50 -14.71
C GLU A 2 -13.30 -20.74 -13.96
N THR A 3 -13.19 -21.00 -12.66
CA THR A 3 -14.34 -21.09 -11.76
C THR A 3 -14.90 -19.69 -11.60
N VAL A 4 -15.89 -19.33 -12.42
CA VAL A 4 -16.70 -18.12 -12.22
C VAL A 4 -17.32 -18.24 -10.83
N ALA A 5 -16.94 -17.36 -9.91
CA ALA A 5 -17.49 -17.32 -8.56
C ALA A 5 -19.03 -17.23 -8.65
N PRO A 6 -19.78 -17.84 -7.71
CA PRO A 6 -21.24 -17.74 -7.72
C PRO A 6 -21.62 -16.26 -7.73
N ILE A 7 -22.58 -15.87 -8.58
CA ILE A 7 -23.13 -14.51 -8.58
C ILE A 7 -23.53 -14.19 -7.15
N GLU A 8 -22.76 -13.33 -6.48
CA GLU A 8 -23.09 -12.81 -5.16
C GLU A 8 -24.51 -12.22 -5.26
N ASP A 9 -25.35 -12.51 -4.26
CA ASP A 9 -26.71 -11.99 -4.14
C ASP A 9 -26.79 -10.54 -4.65
N LEU A 10 -27.66 -10.26 -5.63
CA LEU A 10 -27.75 -8.96 -6.31
C LEU A 10 -27.93 -7.81 -5.32
N ALA A 11 -28.58 -8.07 -4.17
CA ALA A 11 -28.72 -7.10 -3.10
C ALA A 11 -27.35 -6.76 -2.47
N GLN A 12 -26.49 -7.75 -2.24
CA GLN A 12 -25.13 -7.53 -1.71
C GLN A 12 -24.25 -6.78 -2.71
N VAL A 13 -24.37 -7.09 -4.00
CA VAL A 13 -23.65 -6.38 -5.07
C VAL A 13 -24.08 -4.90 -5.11
N ALA A 14 -25.38 -4.63 -5.02
CA ALA A 14 -25.92 -3.27 -5.01
C ALA A 14 -25.45 -2.47 -3.77
N THR A 15 -25.46 -3.09 -2.58
CA THR A 15 -24.97 -2.44 -1.36
C THR A 15 -23.47 -2.15 -1.44
N ARG A 16 -22.65 -3.11 -1.86
CA ARG A 16 -21.20 -2.89 -2.02
C ARG A 16 -20.91 -1.80 -3.06
N TRP A 17 -21.65 -1.78 -4.17
CA TRP A 17 -21.54 -0.74 -5.18
C TRP A 17 -21.82 0.64 -4.58
N GLN A 18 -22.93 0.78 -3.84
CA GLN A 18 -23.29 2.03 -3.16
C GLN A 18 -22.24 2.45 -2.13
N ASP A 19 -21.69 1.52 -1.36
CA ASP A 19 -20.65 1.80 -0.36
C ASP A 19 -19.32 2.25 -0.99
N THR A 20 -19.01 1.78 -2.20
CA THR A 20 -17.80 2.20 -2.94
C THR A 20 -17.96 3.52 -3.68
N MET A 21 -19.17 4.07 -3.79
CA MET A 21 -19.39 5.34 -4.47
C MET A 21 -18.81 6.50 -3.66
N LEU A 22 -17.93 7.27 -4.31
CA LEU A 22 -17.40 8.50 -3.74
C LEU A 22 -18.53 9.55 -3.65
N SER A 23 -18.79 10.05 -2.45
CA SER A 23 -19.79 11.09 -2.21
C SER A 23 -19.17 12.46 -2.37
N LEU A 24 -19.69 13.28 -3.28
CA LEU A 24 -19.18 14.64 -3.53
C LEU A 24 -19.51 15.63 -2.41
N GLU A 25 -20.42 15.28 -1.50
CA GLU A 25 -20.85 16.11 -0.37
C GLU A 25 -20.01 15.85 0.90
N ARG A 26 -19.18 14.80 0.90
CA ARG A 26 -18.34 14.43 2.04
C ARG A 26 -16.93 14.99 1.87
N GLU A 27 -16.42 15.63 2.92
CA GLU A 27 -14.99 15.88 3.04
C GLU A 27 -14.29 14.60 3.47
N TYR A 28 -13.34 14.15 2.67
CA TYR A 28 -12.50 13.00 2.98
C TYR A 28 -11.18 13.49 3.55
N GLU A 29 -10.81 12.98 4.72
CA GLU A 29 -9.49 13.21 5.30
C GLU A 29 -8.46 12.54 4.38
N GLN A 30 -7.65 13.36 3.72
CA GLN A 30 -6.54 12.84 2.93
C GLN A 30 -5.43 12.38 3.87
N GLU A 31 -4.85 11.24 3.56
CA GLU A 31 -3.65 10.79 4.26
C GLU A 31 -2.55 11.85 4.15
N PRO A 32 -1.75 12.06 5.21
CA PRO A 32 -0.65 13.01 5.17
C PRO A 32 0.28 12.75 3.99
N GLU A 33 0.46 13.78 3.15
CA GLU A 33 1.40 13.74 2.02
C GLU A 33 2.84 13.74 2.53
N VAL A 34 3.64 12.81 2.01
CA VAL A 34 5.07 12.68 2.34
C VAL A 34 5.94 13.25 1.22
N LEU A 35 5.52 13.11 -0.04
CA LEU A 35 6.30 13.53 -1.20
C LEU A 35 5.39 14.07 -2.30
N LYS A 36 5.71 15.26 -2.83
CA LYS A 36 4.95 15.93 -3.89
C LYS A 36 5.86 16.52 -4.96
N ILE A 37 5.38 16.58 -6.19
CA ILE A 37 6.01 17.31 -7.29
C ILE A 37 5.00 18.35 -7.77
N GLY A 38 5.31 19.63 -7.60
CA GLY A 38 4.36 20.71 -7.82
C GLY A 38 3.16 20.60 -6.88
N GLU A 39 1.98 20.43 -7.46
CA GLU A 39 0.69 20.26 -6.75
C GLU A 39 0.22 18.79 -6.71
N VAL A 40 1.03 17.84 -7.20
CA VAL A 40 0.66 16.42 -7.25
C VAL A 40 1.38 15.65 -6.15
N ALA A 41 0.60 15.02 -5.25
CA ALA A 41 1.10 14.06 -4.27
C ALA A 41 1.55 12.76 -4.96
N ILE A 42 2.79 12.32 -4.69
CA ILE A 42 3.39 11.10 -5.24
C ILE A 42 3.59 10.04 -4.16
N GLY A 43 3.65 10.44 -2.89
CA GLY A 43 3.71 9.52 -1.76
C GLY A 43 2.93 10.08 -0.59
N THR A 44 2.05 9.25 -0.02
CA THR A 44 1.37 9.47 1.26
C THR A 44 2.04 8.62 2.34
N LEU A 45 1.71 8.87 3.60
CA LEU A 45 2.20 8.05 4.72
C LEU A 45 1.77 6.58 4.59
N GLY A 46 0.64 6.29 3.94
CA GLY A 46 0.13 4.94 3.75
C GLY A 46 0.81 4.14 2.63
N ASN A 47 1.47 4.78 1.66
CA ASN A 47 2.00 4.10 0.47
C ASN A 47 3.49 4.33 0.19
N PHE A 48 4.14 5.23 0.94
CA PHE A 48 5.54 5.57 0.72
C PHE A 48 6.45 4.99 1.80
N SER A 49 7.60 4.47 1.39
CA SER A 49 8.63 3.95 2.30
C SER A 49 10.01 4.44 1.84
N ALA A 50 10.84 4.87 2.80
CA ALA A 50 12.19 5.34 2.52
C ALA A 50 13.21 4.81 3.53
N SER A 51 14.40 4.42 3.05
CA SER A 51 15.56 4.12 3.89
C SER A 51 16.57 5.28 3.78
N ILE A 52 16.80 6.00 4.89
CA ILE A 52 17.66 7.18 4.94
C ILE A 52 18.93 6.93 5.78
N GLY A 53 19.95 7.76 5.59
CA GLY A 53 21.21 7.67 6.33
C GLY A 53 22.41 8.27 5.58
N LYS A 54 23.57 8.36 6.25
CA LYS A 54 24.82 8.89 5.67
C LYS A 54 25.30 8.10 4.45
N ALA A 55 26.24 8.65 3.69
CA ALA A 55 26.90 7.91 2.63
C ALA A 55 27.52 6.60 3.16
N LYS A 56 27.49 5.53 2.37
CA LYS A 56 27.99 4.19 2.72
C LYS A 56 27.36 3.54 3.96
N SER A 57 26.23 4.04 4.47
CA SER A 57 25.50 3.48 5.62
C SER A 57 24.71 2.20 5.32
N LYS A 58 25.08 1.44 4.28
CA LYS A 58 24.44 0.17 3.89
C LYS A 58 22.92 0.21 3.61
N LYS A 59 22.35 1.37 3.23
CA LYS A 59 20.91 1.52 2.90
C LYS A 59 20.40 0.47 1.91
N THR A 60 21.09 0.31 0.77
CA THR A 60 20.71 -0.66 -0.27
C THR A 60 20.71 -2.09 0.28
N PHE A 61 21.74 -2.46 1.04
CA PHE A 61 21.82 -3.78 1.67
C PHE A 61 20.67 -4.01 2.66
N ASN A 62 20.32 -2.99 3.45
CA ASN A 62 19.24 -3.06 4.41
C ASN A 62 17.86 -3.26 3.75
N VAL A 63 17.57 -2.51 2.68
CA VAL A 63 16.35 -2.67 1.89
C VAL A 63 16.31 -4.06 1.24
N SER A 64 17.43 -4.52 0.67
CA SER A 64 17.51 -5.87 0.09
C SER A 64 17.22 -6.97 1.11
N ALA A 65 17.72 -6.86 2.35
CA ALA A 65 17.44 -7.83 3.40
C ALA A 65 15.96 -7.87 3.79
N MET A 66 15.32 -6.70 3.93
CA MET A 66 13.89 -6.58 4.21
C MET A 66 13.04 -7.20 3.09
N VAL A 67 13.38 -6.92 1.83
CA VAL A 67 12.69 -7.51 0.66
C VAL A 67 12.91 -9.02 0.61
N ALA A 68 14.10 -9.52 0.92
CA ALA A 68 14.37 -10.96 0.96
C ALA A 68 13.57 -11.66 2.06
N ALA A 69 13.43 -11.06 3.25
CA ALA A 69 12.57 -11.59 4.31
C ALA A 69 11.11 -11.66 3.84
N ALA A 70 10.61 -10.57 3.25
CA ALA A 70 9.25 -10.49 2.72
C ALA A 70 8.95 -11.55 1.66
N LEU A 71 9.87 -11.74 0.70
CA LEU A 71 9.68 -12.70 -0.40
C LEU A 71 9.89 -14.15 0.03
N SER A 72 10.78 -14.41 0.99
CA SER A 72 11.09 -15.77 1.43
C SER A 72 10.16 -16.28 2.54
N GLY A 73 9.46 -15.38 3.25
CA GLY A 73 8.66 -15.70 4.44
C GLY A 73 9.50 -16.22 5.61
N LYS A 74 10.82 -15.97 5.60
CA LYS A 74 11.77 -16.40 6.61
C LYS A 74 12.48 -15.20 7.21
N GLU A 75 13.03 -15.39 8.40
CA GLU A 75 13.90 -14.39 9.00
C GLU A 75 15.16 -14.19 8.15
N VAL A 76 15.43 -12.95 7.76
CA VAL A 76 16.68 -12.53 7.10
C VAL A 76 17.31 -11.41 7.89
N LEU A 77 18.51 -11.65 8.42
CA LEU A 77 19.13 -10.80 9.44
C LEU A 77 18.21 -10.68 10.67
N ASN A 78 17.59 -9.52 10.87
CA ASN A 78 16.64 -9.24 11.95
C ASN A 78 15.24 -8.88 11.41
N TYR A 79 14.96 -9.15 10.13
CA TYR A 79 13.68 -8.85 9.50
C TYR A 79 12.81 -10.11 9.44
N THR A 80 11.56 -10.00 9.86
CA THR A 80 10.50 -11.01 9.73
C THR A 80 9.30 -10.41 8.97
N THR A 81 8.52 -11.26 8.32
CA THR A 81 7.16 -10.97 7.84
C THR A 81 6.13 -11.01 8.95
#